data_AF-A0A257DPS6-F1
#
_entry.id   AF-A0A257DPS6-F1
#
_cell.length_a   1.000
_cell.length_b   1.000
_cell.length_c   1.000
_cell.angle_alpha   90.00
_cell.angle_beta   90.00
_cell.angle_gamma   90.00
#
_symmetry.space_group_name_H-M   'P 1'
#
loop_
_entity.id
_entity.type
_entity.pdbx_description
1 polymer ?
#
loop_
_entity_poly.entity_id
_entity_poly.type
_entity_poly.pdbx_seq_one_letter_code
_entity_poly.pdbx_strand_id
1 'polypeptide(L)' 'AELLADGNIHVYGPMRGRALAGIKGDTKARIFCQQLTAELVSIAGQYKVSEDLRRDPLWGAGVQVSLSGDVLNIIRL' A
#
# COMPACT_ATOMS: atom_id res chain seq x y z
N ALA A 1 5.55 12.96 -2.31
CA ALA A 1 4.29 13.21 -1.55
C ALA A 1 4.08 12.06 -0.57
N GLU A 2 3.41 12.30 0.54
CA GLU A 2 3.21 11.30 1.60
C GLU A 2 1.76 11.35 2.10
N LEU A 3 1.14 10.18 2.17
CA LEU A 3 -0.22 9.99 2.68
C LEU A 3 -0.15 9.21 3.98
N LEU A 4 -0.74 9.76 5.03
CA LEU A 4 -0.79 9.17 6.36
C LEU A 4 -2.26 9.08 6.78
N ALA A 5 -2.70 7.89 7.18
CA ALA A 5 -4.06 7.67 7.65
C ALA A 5 -4.11 6.67 8.80
N ASP A 6 -4.98 6.95 9.78
CA ASP A 6 -5.31 6.00 10.85
C ASP A 6 -6.09 4.79 10.31
N GLY A 7 -6.80 4.95 9.19
CA GLY A 7 -7.59 3.90 8.53
C GLY A 7 -7.13 3.63 7.10
N ASN A 8 -8.09 3.50 6.18
CA ASN A 8 -7.83 3.14 4.79
C ASN A 8 -7.33 4.33 3.96
N ILE A 9 -6.57 4.03 2.89
CA ILE A 9 -6.16 5.00 1.87
C ILE A 9 -6.70 4.55 0.52
N HIS A 10 -7.38 5.45 -0.20
CA HIS A 10 -7.83 5.22 -1.57
C HIS A 10 -7.19 6.25 -2.51
N VAL A 11 -6.45 5.77 -3.51
CA VAL A 11 -5.80 6.60 -4.54
C VAL A 11 -6.37 6.22 -5.91
N TYR A 12 -7.30 7.02 -6.42
CA TYR A 12 -7.90 6.82 -7.74
C TYR A 12 -7.02 7.44 -8.85
N GLY A 13 -5.78 6.98 -8.92
CA GLY A 13 -4.79 7.42 -9.90
C GLY A 13 -3.40 6.82 -9.67
N PRO A 14 -2.35 7.38 -10.29
CA PRO A 14 -0.97 6.96 -10.07
C PRO A 14 -0.50 7.26 -8.65
N MET A 15 -0.25 6.21 -7.88
CA MET A 15 0.30 6.33 -6.56
C MET A 15 1.83 6.32 -6.66
N ARG A 16 2.47 7.49 -6.69
CA ARG A 16 3.95 7.60 -6.85
C ARG A 16 4.71 7.90 -5.57
N GLY A 17 4.02 8.34 -4.52
CA GLY A 17 4.63 8.72 -3.24
C GLY A 17 4.65 7.58 -2.24
N ARG A 18 4.63 7.96 -0.96
CA ARG A 18 4.52 7.03 0.18
C ARG A 18 3.08 6.99 0.69
N ALA A 19 2.60 5.82 1.07
CA ALA A 19 1.37 5.72 1.86
C ALA A 19 1.54 4.81 3.07
N LEU A 20 1.08 5.35 4.19
CA LEU A 20 1.11 4.70 5.48
C LEU A 20 -0.31 4.68 6.02
N ALA A 21 -0.94 3.52 5.94
CA ALA A 21 -2.26 3.23 6.47
C ALA A 21 -2.15 2.56 7.84
N GLY A 22 -3.17 2.71 8.67
CA GLY A 22 -3.19 2.10 10.00
C GLY A 22 -2.08 2.59 10.92
N ILE A 23 -1.70 3.86 10.85
CA ILE A 23 -0.53 4.40 11.59
C ILE A 23 -0.63 4.28 13.11
N LYS A 24 -1.85 4.07 13.65
CA LYS A 24 -2.11 3.77 15.07
C LYS A 24 -2.11 2.28 15.40
N GLY A 25 -1.60 1.43 14.51
CA GLY A 25 -1.56 -0.03 14.68
C GLY A 25 -2.82 -0.74 14.18
N ASP A 26 -3.63 -0.11 13.31
CA ASP A 26 -4.77 -0.78 12.69
C ASP A 26 -4.30 -1.75 11.59
N THR A 27 -4.18 -3.02 11.94
CA THR A 27 -3.79 -4.10 11.03
C THR A 27 -4.87 -4.43 10.00
N LYS A 28 -6.10 -3.94 10.17
CA LYS A 28 -7.20 -4.13 9.22
C LYS A 28 -7.29 -3.02 8.17
N ALA A 29 -6.48 -1.97 8.31
CA ALA A 29 -6.39 -0.91 7.33
C ALA A 29 -5.93 -1.47 5.96
N ARG A 30 -6.38 -0.82 4.89
CA ARG A 30 -6.10 -1.21 3.51
C ARG A 30 -5.68 0.00 2.69
N ILE A 31 -4.82 -0.24 1.72
CA ILE A 31 -4.45 0.75 0.71
C ILE A 31 -5.00 0.28 -0.63
N PHE A 32 -5.65 1.16 -1.35
CA PHE A 32 -6.18 0.90 -2.67
C PHE A 32 -5.58 1.91 -3.62
N CYS A 33 -5.09 1.45 -4.77
CA CYS A 33 -4.67 2.36 -5.82
C CYS A 33 -4.99 1.81 -7.21
N GLN A 34 -5.22 2.70 -8.17
CA GLN A 34 -5.45 2.31 -9.56
C GLN A 34 -4.15 1.98 -10.32
N GLN A 35 -3.02 2.52 -9.86
CA GLN A 35 -1.69 2.15 -10.37
C GLN A 35 -0.70 2.10 -9.20
N LEU A 36 -0.21 0.89 -8.90
CA LEU A 36 0.82 0.65 -7.90
C LEU A 36 2.19 1.09 -8.44
N THR A 37 2.55 2.34 -8.20
CA THR A 37 3.87 2.90 -8.57
C THR A 37 4.56 3.56 -7.38
N ALA A 38 4.24 3.11 -6.17
CA ALA A 38 4.56 3.80 -4.93
C ALA A 38 6.05 3.65 -4.57
N GLU A 39 6.60 4.66 -3.90
CA GLU A 39 7.93 4.58 -3.29
C GLU A 39 7.90 3.67 -2.04
N LEU A 40 6.80 3.70 -1.30
CA LEU A 40 6.59 2.90 -0.09
C LEU A 40 5.09 2.71 0.17
N VAL A 41 4.71 1.50 0.56
CA VAL A 41 3.39 1.21 1.14
C VAL A 41 3.56 0.59 2.51
N SER A 42 2.78 1.05 3.49
CA SER A 42 2.79 0.52 4.85
C SER A 42 1.38 0.35 5.42
N ILE A 43 1.18 -0.73 6.18
CA ILE A 43 -0.01 -1.00 6.96
C ILE A 43 0.45 -1.40 8.37
N ALA A 44 0.03 -0.64 9.38
CA ALA A 44 0.33 -0.90 10.79
C ALA A 44 1.83 -1.12 11.09
N GLY A 45 2.71 -0.35 10.43
CA GLY A 45 4.16 -0.41 10.63
C GLY A 45 4.89 -1.46 9.79
N GLN A 46 4.18 -2.42 9.18
CA GLN A 46 4.76 -3.29 8.15
C GLN A 46 4.82 -2.54 6.83
N TYR A 47 5.92 -2.66 6.08
CA TYR A 47 6.11 -1.88 4.86
C TYR A 47 6.78 -2.67 3.75
N LYS A 48 6.53 -2.25 2.51
CA LYS A 48 7.29 -2.65 1.31
C LYS A 48 7.80 -1.39 0.63
N VAL A 49 9.07 -1.41 0.25
CA VAL A 49 9.72 -0.32 -0.49
C VAL A 49 9.64 -0.55 -1.99
N SER A 50 9.95 0.49 -2.76
CA SER A 50 9.84 0.47 -4.21
C SER A 50 10.58 -0.69 -4.88
N GLU A 51 11.72 -1.12 -4.34
CA GLU A 51 12.52 -2.21 -4.87
C GLU A 51 11.76 -3.55 -4.83
N ASP A 52 10.99 -3.79 -3.76
CA ASP A 52 10.17 -4.98 -3.61
C ASP A 52 8.90 -4.88 -4.44
N LEU A 53 8.27 -3.70 -4.46
CA LEU A 53 7.03 -3.46 -5.21
C LEU A 53 7.25 -3.59 -6.73
N ARG A 54 8.40 -3.16 -7.25
CA ARG A 54 8.75 -3.27 -8.67
C ARG A 54 8.95 -4.72 -9.14
N ARG A 55 9.25 -5.64 -8.21
CA ARG A 55 9.38 -7.07 -8.50
C ARG A 55 8.04 -7.78 -8.50
N ASP A 56 7.00 -7.15 -7.95
CA ASP A 56 5.65 -7.69 -7.94
C ASP A 56 5.03 -7.64 -9.34
N PRO A 57 4.40 -8.73 -9.83
CA PRO A 57 3.76 -8.75 -11.14
C PRO A 57 2.61 -7.73 -11.30
N LEU A 58 2.10 -7.18 -10.19
CA LEU A 58 1.04 -6.17 -10.18
C LEU A 58 1.57 -4.73 -10.20
N TRP A 59 2.87 -4.51 -10.41
CA TRP A 59 3.43 -3.17 -10.57
C TRP A 59 2.72 -2.40 -11.69
N GLY A 60 2.31 -1.16 -11.39
CA GLY A 60 1.55 -0.29 -12.31
C GLY A 60 0.08 -0.66 -12.50
N ALA A 61 -0.41 -1.75 -11.88
CA ALA A 61 -1.80 -2.16 -11.95
C ALA A 61 -2.65 -1.62 -10.80
N GLY A 62 -3.98 -1.78 -10.93
CA GLY A 62 -4.92 -1.51 -9.85
C GLY A 62 -4.85 -2.60 -8.79
N VAL A 63 -4.58 -2.22 -7.54
CA VAL A 63 -4.36 -3.16 -6.44
C VAL A 63 -5.02 -2.73 -5.15
N GLN A 64 -5.28 -3.73 -4.32
CA GLN A 64 -5.52 -3.59 -2.89
C GLN A 64 -4.32 -4.18 -2.15
N VAL A 65 -3.76 -3.41 -1.22
CA VAL A 65 -2.77 -3.85 -0.25
C VAL A 65 -3.46 -4.07 1.09
N SER A 66 -3.20 -5.22 1.70
CA SER A 66 -3.72 -5.58 3.03
C SER A 66 -2.68 -6.33 3.83
N LEU A 67 -2.76 -6.26 5.15
CA LEU A 67 -1.90 -7.00 6.05
C LEU A 67 -2.55 -8.33 6.46
N SER A 68 -1.80 -9.43 6.40
CA SER A 68 -2.21 -10.72 6.97
C SER A 68 -1.07 -11.26 7.84
N GLY A 69 -1.30 -11.31 9.15
CA GLY A 69 -0.21 -11.49 10.11
C GLY A 69 0.77 -10.33 9.99
N ASP A 70 2.03 -10.63 9.68
CA ASP A 70 3.08 -9.62 9.48
C ASP A 70 3.48 -9.44 7.99
N VAL A 71 2.71 -10.01 7.06
CA VAL A 71 3.03 -9.98 5.63
C VAL A 71 2.04 -9.12 4.86
N LEU A 72 2.58 -8.19 4.07
CA LEU A 72 1.80 -7.38 3.14
C LEU A 72 1.43 -8.18 1.89
N ASN A 73 0.12 -8.41 1.74
CA ASN A 73 -0.48 -9.01 0.57
C ASN A 73 -0.91 -7.93 -0.42
N ILE A 74 -0.61 -8.17 -1.69
CA ILE A 74 -0.98 -7.31 -2.80
C ILE A 74 -1.89 -8.16 -3.70
N ILE A 75 -3.14 -7.74 -3.84
CA ILE A 75 -4.12 -8.40 -4.71
C ILE A 75 -4.58 -7.42 -5.78
N ARG A 76 -4.94 -7.95 -6.94
CA ARG A 76 -5.50 -7.14 -8.02
C ARG A 76 -6.92 -6.70 -7.66
N LEU A 77 -7.26 -5.45 -7.98
CA LEU A 77 -8.62 -4.90 -7.94
C LEU A 77 -9.48 -5.37 -9.13
#